data_AF-A0A1W1W1I6-F1
#
_entry.id   AF-A0A1W1W1I6-F1
#
_cell.length_a   1.000
_cell.length_b   1.000
_cell.length_c   1.000
_cell.angle_alpha   90.00
_cell.angle_beta   90.00
_cell.angle_gamma   90.00
#
_symmetry.space_group_name_H-M   'P 1'
#
loop_
_entity.id
_entity.type
_entity.pdbx_description
1 polymer ?
#
loop_
_entity_poly.entity_id
_entity_poly.type
_entity_poly.pdbx_seq_one_letter_code
_entity_poly.pdbx_strand_id
1 'polypeptide(L)'
;MPPSADQNPTPRRLRVLLIAGSNRREYNCPGVDSKARTLLNRLADRLPATWDIDTEDLGNVYGRHKIQSCNACVSTSMALCVWPCNCYEKNSLREPDLMWNLDLYNRLDQADAWCIIGPVNWYGPTSTLKLMFDRLVCMNGGNPDESLIDHKNPEMAMALEHMPEWEKLSLNHLEGRTAATAPTVTKPPATPGPM
;
A
#
# COMPACT_ATOMS: atom_id res chain seq x y z
N MET A 1 -7.80 13.82 -32.94
CA MET A 1 -6.90 14.99 -32.80
C MET A 1 -5.73 14.56 -31.93
N PRO A 2 -4.48 14.83 -32.32
CA PRO A 2 -3.35 14.60 -31.40
C PRO A 2 -3.51 15.54 -30.20
N PRO A 3 -3.15 15.13 -28.97
CA PRO A 3 -3.13 16.04 -27.84
C PRO A 3 -2.09 17.13 -28.10
N SER A 4 -2.53 18.39 -28.01
CA SER A 4 -1.71 19.58 -28.19
C SER A 4 -0.61 19.63 -27.13
N ALA A 5 0.64 19.77 -27.58
CA ALA A 5 1.78 20.13 -26.76
C ALA A 5 1.65 21.59 -26.29
N ASP A 6 1.14 21.81 -25.08
CA ASP A 6 1.61 22.84 -24.13
C ASP A 6 0.84 22.72 -22.80
N GLN A 7 1.42 22.04 -21.82
CA GLN A 7 1.09 22.26 -20.41
C GLN A 7 2.39 22.14 -19.64
N ASN A 8 3.06 23.27 -19.45
CA ASN A 8 4.18 23.40 -18.52
C ASN A 8 3.62 23.04 -17.12
N PRO A 9 3.91 21.86 -16.54
CA PRO A 9 3.30 21.51 -15.27
C PRO A 9 3.91 22.44 -14.23
N THR A 10 3.09 23.32 -13.66
CA THR A 10 3.45 24.03 -12.43
C THR A 10 4.10 23.01 -11.50
N PRO A 11 5.32 23.22 -10.99
CA PRO A 11 6.02 22.19 -10.24
C PRO A 11 5.18 21.82 -9.02
N ARG A 12 4.50 20.67 -9.11
CA ARG A 12 3.64 20.19 -8.04
C ARG A 12 4.52 19.79 -6.88
N ARG A 13 4.03 20.06 -5.66
CA ARG A 13 4.72 19.63 -4.45
C ARG A 13 4.87 18.12 -4.47
N LEU A 14 6.04 17.65 -4.04
CA LEU A 14 6.29 16.23 -3.90
C LEU A 14 5.35 15.68 -2.81
N ARG A 15 4.57 14.65 -3.14
CA ARG A 15 3.66 13.99 -2.20
C ARG A 15 4.32 12.74 -1.66
N VAL A 16 4.53 12.68 -0.36
CA VAL A 16 5.19 11.54 0.29
C VAL A 16 4.24 10.92 1.29
N LEU A 17 3.97 9.62 1.13
CA LEU A 17 3.18 8.83 2.07
C LEU A 17 4.10 8.06 3.02
N LEU A 18 4.08 8.42 4.29
CA LEU A 18 4.79 7.71 5.35
C LEU A 18 3.85 6.72 6.03
N ILE A 19 4.28 5.48 6.19
CA ILE A 19 3.45 4.40 6.76
C ILE A 19 4.20 3.73 7.90
N ALA A 20 3.62 3.74 9.10
CA ALA A 20 4.07 2.91 10.22
C ALA A 20 3.39 1.53 10.13
N GLY A 21 4.19 0.49 9.97
CA GLY A 21 3.74 -0.90 9.79
C GLY A 21 3.88 -1.76 11.05
N SER A 22 3.98 -1.20 12.25
CA SER A 22 4.00 -2.02 13.49
C SER A 22 2.62 -2.60 13.77
N ASN A 23 2.51 -3.76 14.44
CA ASN A 23 1.22 -4.25 14.96
C ASN A 23 0.91 -3.73 16.38
N ARG A 24 1.80 -2.94 16.97
CA ARG A 24 1.56 -2.35 18.30
C ARG A 24 0.48 -1.28 18.22
N ARG A 25 -0.30 -1.17 19.29
CA ARG A 25 -1.41 -0.23 19.42
C ARG A 25 -1.21 0.59 20.69
N GLU A 26 -1.47 1.90 20.59
CA GLU A 26 -1.30 2.85 21.70
C GLU A 26 -2.08 2.42 22.96
N TYR A 27 -3.31 1.92 22.79
CA TYR A 27 -4.20 1.48 23.88
C TYR A 27 -4.30 -0.05 24.03
N ASN A 28 -3.28 -0.80 23.59
CA ASN A 28 -3.16 -2.24 23.86
C ASN A 28 -1.80 -2.56 24.47
N CYS A 29 -1.63 -3.71 25.11
CA CYS A 29 -0.38 -4.16 25.73
C CYS A 29 0.85 -3.89 24.83
N PRO A 30 1.85 -3.07 25.24
CA PRO A 30 2.13 -2.56 26.60
C PRO A 30 1.69 -1.09 26.89
N GLY A 31 0.76 -0.52 26.14
CA GLY A 31 0.17 0.80 26.40
C GLY A 31 1.04 1.98 25.99
N VAL A 32 1.97 1.78 25.05
CA VAL A 32 2.89 2.79 24.55
C VAL A 32 3.03 2.71 23.04
N ASP A 33 3.42 3.84 22.43
CA ASP A 33 3.67 3.94 21.01
C ASP A 33 4.70 2.93 20.48
N SER A 34 4.51 2.55 19.23
CA SER A 34 5.49 1.74 18.52
C SER A 34 6.70 2.58 18.12
N LYS A 35 7.89 1.97 18.14
CA LYS A 35 9.10 2.61 17.59
C LYS A 35 8.89 3.05 16.13
N ALA A 36 8.09 2.30 15.36
CA ALA A 36 7.77 2.64 13.98
C ALA A 36 7.01 3.97 13.88
N ARG A 37 5.97 4.18 14.71
CA ARG A 37 5.22 5.43 14.78
C ARG A 37 6.11 6.59 15.26
N THR A 38 6.93 6.35 16.29
CA THR A 38 7.90 7.38 16.75
C THR A 38 8.87 7.79 15.64
N LEU A 39 9.40 6.84 14.86
CA LEU A 39 10.30 7.13 13.75
C LEU A 39 9.57 7.82 12.58
N LEU A 40 8.33 7.42 12.31
CA LEU A 40 7.48 8.08 11.31
C LEU A 40 7.30 9.57 11.64
N ASN A 41 6.91 9.89 12.86
CA ASN A 41 6.70 11.29 13.27
C ASN A 41 8.01 12.08 13.17
N ARG A 42 9.12 11.51 13.64
CA ARG A 42 10.44 12.13 13.55
C ARG A 42 10.93 12.37 12.12
N LEU A 43 10.52 11.50 11.18
CA LEU A 43 10.82 11.65 9.77
C LEU A 43 9.93 12.75 9.17
N ALA A 44 8.63 12.74 9.44
CA ALA A 44 7.70 13.78 9.00
C ALA A 44 8.20 15.19 9.40
N ASP A 45 8.64 15.36 10.65
CA ASP A 45 9.19 16.63 11.16
C ASP A 45 10.48 17.09 10.46
N ARG A 46 11.21 16.17 9.82
CA ARG A 46 12.50 16.45 9.16
C ARG A 46 12.38 16.62 7.64
N LEU A 47 11.27 16.21 7.05
CA LEU A 47 11.07 16.36 5.61
C LEU A 47 10.84 17.84 5.26
N PRO A 48 11.21 18.28 4.05
CA PRO A 48 11.02 19.67 3.63
C PRO A 48 9.56 20.10 3.75
N ALA A 49 9.33 21.26 4.38
CA ALA A 49 8.00 21.84 4.49
C ALA A 49 7.37 22.19 3.12
N THR A 50 8.15 22.18 2.04
CA THR A 50 7.67 22.35 0.66
C THR A 50 7.02 21.10 0.09
N TRP A 51 7.11 19.94 0.75
CA TRP A 51 6.47 18.70 0.35
C TRP A 51 5.09 18.55 1.00
N ASP A 52 4.21 17.79 0.36
CA ASP A 52 2.95 17.37 0.96
C ASP A 52 3.19 16.01 1.65
N ILE A 53 3.20 16.01 2.98
CA ILE A 53 3.52 14.83 3.79
C ILE A 53 2.22 14.23 4.29
N ASP A 54 1.90 13.04 3.81
CA ASP A 54 0.81 12.21 4.30
C ASP A 54 1.36 11.11 5.22
N THR A 55 0.62 10.77 6.26
CA THR A 55 1.06 9.81 7.28
C THR A 55 -0.06 8.83 7.62
N GLU A 56 0.29 7.55 7.79
CA GLU A 56 -0.64 6.54 8.28
C GLU A 56 0.05 5.58 9.26
N ASP A 57 -0.66 5.17 10.31
CA ASP A 57 -0.24 4.08 11.19
C ASP A 57 -1.18 2.89 11.00
N LEU A 58 -0.68 1.83 10.35
CA LEU A 58 -1.45 0.61 10.11
C LEU A 58 -1.68 -0.21 11.38
N GLY A 59 -0.78 -0.10 12.38
CA GLY A 59 -0.88 -0.82 13.65
C GLY A 59 -2.08 -0.40 14.46
N ASN A 60 -2.30 0.91 14.41
CA ASN A 60 -3.51 1.62 14.73
C ASN A 60 -4.11 1.47 16.13
N VAL A 61 -4.93 2.46 16.45
CA VAL A 61 -5.68 2.60 17.69
C VAL A 61 -6.56 1.37 17.93
N TYR A 62 -6.71 0.98 19.21
CA TYR A 62 -7.58 -0.12 19.61
C TYR A 62 -9.00 0.06 19.04
N GLY A 63 -9.55 -1.01 18.43
CA GLY A 63 -10.91 -1.01 17.89
C GLY A 63 -11.06 -0.60 16.42
N ARG A 64 -10.00 -0.16 15.73
CA ARG A 64 -10.07 0.05 14.28
C ARG A 64 -10.22 -1.27 13.51
N HIS A 65 -10.89 -1.17 12.36
CA HIS A 65 -11.05 -2.30 11.44
C HIS A 65 -9.70 -2.83 10.98
N LYS A 66 -9.66 -4.12 10.62
CA LYS A 66 -8.45 -4.77 10.10
C LYS A 66 -8.37 -4.55 8.59
N ILE A 67 -7.17 -4.67 8.03
CA ILE A 67 -7.03 -4.88 6.58
C ILE A 67 -7.51 -6.30 6.30
N GLN A 68 -8.44 -6.45 5.36
CA GLN A 68 -8.91 -7.74 4.92
C GLN A 68 -7.88 -8.42 4.00
N SER A 69 -7.85 -9.76 3.99
CA SER A 69 -6.88 -10.51 3.20
C SER A 69 -7.13 -10.40 1.70
N CYS A 70 -6.08 -10.59 0.88
CA CYS A 70 -6.31 -10.71 -0.55
C CYS A 70 -7.04 -12.03 -0.87
N ASN A 71 -8.08 -11.97 -1.71
CA ASN A 71 -8.77 -13.16 -2.21
C ASN A 71 -8.04 -13.84 -3.38
N ALA A 72 -6.83 -13.36 -3.74
CA ALA A 72 -5.96 -13.93 -4.75
C ALA A 72 -6.61 -14.08 -6.15
N CYS A 73 -7.40 -13.09 -6.60
CA CYS A 73 -8.04 -13.11 -7.92
C CYS A 73 -7.05 -13.34 -9.07
N VAL A 74 -5.82 -12.85 -8.90
CA VAL A 74 -4.71 -13.06 -9.83
C VAL A 74 -4.38 -14.54 -10.09
N SER A 75 -4.69 -15.43 -9.15
CA SER A 75 -4.48 -16.87 -9.31
C SER A 75 -5.47 -17.51 -10.29
N THR A 76 -6.49 -16.78 -10.73
CA THR A 76 -7.38 -17.18 -11.83
C THR A 76 -7.01 -16.45 -13.11
N SER A 77 -6.88 -15.12 -13.04
CA SER A 77 -6.58 -14.25 -14.18
C SER A 77 -6.11 -12.88 -13.68
N MET A 78 -5.12 -12.27 -14.34
CA MET A 78 -4.72 -10.88 -14.03
C MET A 78 -5.89 -9.92 -14.21
N ALA A 79 -6.74 -10.14 -15.22
CA ALA A 79 -7.90 -9.30 -15.50
C ALA A 79 -8.98 -9.34 -14.41
N LEU A 80 -9.03 -10.41 -13.58
CA LEU A 80 -9.95 -10.50 -12.44
C LEU A 80 -9.49 -9.64 -11.25
N CYS A 81 -8.22 -9.24 -11.24
CA CYS A 81 -7.61 -8.42 -10.20
C CYS A 81 -7.73 -6.94 -10.58
N VAL A 82 -8.84 -6.29 -10.19
CA VAL A 82 -9.10 -4.88 -10.52
C VAL A 82 -8.21 -3.93 -9.71
N TRP A 83 -7.79 -2.81 -10.30
CA TRP A 83 -7.14 -1.68 -9.61
C TRP A 83 -8.04 -0.42 -9.65
N PRO A 84 -8.47 0.13 -8.51
CA PRO A 84 -8.29 -0.37 -7.14
C PRO A 84 -9.07 -1.67 -6.88
N CYS A 85 -8.66 -2.45 -5.88
CA CYS A 85 -9.21 -3.78 -5.68
C CYS A 85 -10.67 -3.81 -5.21
N ASN A 86 -11.52 -4.41 -6.04
CA ASN A 86 -12.96 -4.57 -5.88
C ASN A 86 -13.43 -5.75 -4.99
N CYS A 87 -12.54 -6.48 -4.30
CA CYS A 87 -12.99 -7.57 -3.42
C CYS A 87 -13.69 -7.09 -2.14
N TYR A 88 -13.49 -5.82 -1.77
CA TYR A 88 -14.07 -5.18 -0.59
C TYR A 88 -14.53 -3.78 -0.99
N GLU A 89 -15.31 -3.15 -0.12
CA GLU A 89 -15.92 -1.85 -0.37
C GLU A 89 -15.76 -0.93 0.84
N LYS A 90 -15.86 0.37 0.58
CA LYS A 90 -15.81 1.39 1.63
C LYS A 90 -17.05 1.31 2.52
N ASN A 91 -16.85 1.39 3.83
CA ASN A 91 -17.89 1.37 4.85
C ASN A 91 -18.76 0.10 4.88
N SER A 92 -18.26 -1.04 4.38
CA SER A 92 -19.01 -2.30 4.48
C SER A 92 -19.28 -2.66 5.94
N LEU A 93 -20.55 -2.90 6.27
CA LEU A 93 -20.94 -3.40 7.60
C LEU A 93 -20.66 -4.91 7.75
N ARG A 94 -20.68 -5.64 6.64
CA ARG A 94 -20.45 -7.09 6.61
C ARG A 94 -18.97 -7.43 6.65
N GLU A 95 -18.18 -6.72 5.84
CA GLU A 95 -16.74 -6.95 5.71
C GLU A 95 -15.96 -5.63 5.87
N PRO A 96 -15.91 -5.05 7.08
CA PRO A 96 -15.20 -3.80 7.28
C PRO A 96 -13.73 -3.93 6.91
N ASP A 97 -13.25 -3.07 6.00
CA ASP A 97 -11.87 -3.08 5.51
C ASP A 97 -11.16 -1.76 5.79
N LEU A 98 -9.97 -1.85 6.39
CA LEU A 98 -9.20 -0.67 6.74
C LEU A 98 -8.66 0.07 5.51
N MET A 99 -8.23 -0.64 4.45
CA MET A 99 -7.65 0.03 3.27
C MET A 99 -8.66 0.91 2.56
N TRP A 100 -9.88 0.42 2.34
CA TRP A 100 -10.95 1.20 1.73
C TRP A 100 -11.43 2.34 2.63
N ASN A 101 -11.57 2.10 3.93
CA ASN A 101 -12.02 3.13 4.87
C ASN A 101 -11.02 4.28 5.01
N LEU A 102 -9.72 4.00 4.87
CA LEU A 102 -8.65 5.00 4.87
C LEU A 102 -8.40 5.66 3.49
N ASP A 103 -9.15 5.26 2.46
CA ASP A 103 -8.89 5.67 1.07
C ASP A 103 -7.44 5.35 0.62
N LEU A 104 -6.88 4.26 1.13
CA LEU A 104 -5.45 4.00 1.04
C LEU A 104 -4.98 3.73 -0.40
N TYR A 105 -5.83 3.13 -1.24
CA TYR A 105 -5.52 2.92 -2.67
C TYR A 105 -5.24 4.25 -3.39
N ASN A 106 -6.09 5.24 -3.19
CA ASN A 106 -5.95 6.57 -3.77
C ASN A 106 -4.72 7.31 -3.20
N ARG A 107 -4.51 7.22 -1.87
CA ARG A 107 -3.33 7.82 -1.22
C ARG A 107 -2.02 7.23 -1.75
N LEU A 108 -1.99 5.92 -1.99
CA LEU A 108 -0.85 5.23 -2.58
C LEU A 108 -0.63 5.65 -4.04
N ASP A 109 -1.69 5.68 -4.85
CA ASP A 109 -1.62 6.06 -6.27
C ASP A 109 -1.10 7.51 -6.45
N GLN A 110 -1.64 8.45 -5.66
CA GLN A 110 -1.30 9.86 -5.72
C GLN A 110 0.09 10.22 -5.15
N ALA A 111 0.67 9.35 -4.31
CA ALA A 111 1.95 9.62 -3.70
C ALA A 111 3.09 9.39 -4.71
N ASP A 112 4.07 10.29 -4.71
CA ASP A 112 5.30 10.16 -5.51
C ASP A 112 6.27 9.17 -4.89
N ALA A 113 6.29 9.12 -3.56
CA ALA A 113 7.15 8.24 -2.80
C ALA A 113 6.41 7.67 -1.60
N TRP A 114 6.69 6.40 -1.30
CA TRP A 114 6.20 5.72 -0.10
C TRP A 114 7.38 5.42 0.81
N CYS A 115 7.26 5.76 2.09
CA CYS A 115 8.21 5.36 3.10
C CYS A 115 7.51 4.47 4.12
N ILE A 116 7.85 3.18 4.12
CA ILE A 116 7.24 2.21 5.02
C ILE A 116 8.23 1.87 6.13
N ILE A 117 7.84 2.15 7.37
CA ILE A 117 8.63 1.91 8.57
C ILE A 117 7.95 0.78 9.35
N GLY A 118 8.52 -0.42 9.30
CA GLY A 118 7.97 -1.60 9.98
C GLY A 118 9.03 -2.34 10.80
N PRO A 119 8.64 -3.02 11.89
CA PRO A 119 9.53 -3.97 12.54
C PRO A 119 9.69 -5.24 11.70
N VAL A 120 10.74 -6.00 11.98
CA VAL A 120 10.95 -7.34 11.43
C VAL A 120 10.36 -8.36 12.39
N ASN A 121 9.33 -9.08 11.95
CA ASN A 121 8.73 -10.20 12.66
C ASN A 121 9.08 -11.49 11.93
N TRP A 122 9.88 -12.37 12.54
CA TRP A 122 10.29 -13.65 11.93
C TRP A 122 10.84 -13.51 10.52
N TYR A 123 11.83 -12.64 10.33
CA TYR A 123 12.46 -12.38 9.03
C TYR A 123 11.51 -11.80 7.96
N GLY A 124 10.29 -11.39 8.33
CA GLY A 124 9.31 -10.79 7.43
C GLY A 124 8.70 -9.49 7.99
N PRO A 125 7.82 -8.84 7.20
CA PRO A 125 7.03 -7.71 7.68
C PRO A 125 6.00 -8.18 8.74
N THR A 126 5.39 -7.23 9.42
CA THR A 126 4.23 -7.53 10.27
C THR A 126 3.07 -8.05 9.44
N SER A 127 2.15 -8.79 10.06
CA SER A 127 0.97 -9.33 9.38
C SER A 127 0.11 -8.23 8.75
N THR A 128 -0.10 -7.09 9.43
CA THR A 128 -0.90 -5.99 8.88
C THR A 128 -0.21 -5.35 7.68
N LEU A 129 1.12 -5.15 7.75
CA LEU A 129 1.88 -4.63 6.62
C LEU A 129 1.88 -5.62 5.45
N LYS A 130 1.99 -6.92 5.71
CA LYS A 130 1.89 -7.97 4.69
C LYS A 130 0.52 -7.98 4.01
N LEU A 131 -0.57 -7.83 4.79
CA LEU A 131 -1.92 -7.72 4.25
C LEU A 131 -2.05 -6.53 3.30
N MET A 132 -1.49 -5.37 3.66
CA MET A 132 -1.44 -4.22 2.75
C MET A 132 -0.74 -4.58 1.43
N PHE A 133 0.47 -5.18 1.49
CA PHE A 133 1.18 -5.58 0.28
C PHE A 133 0.43 -6.63 -0.56
N ASP A 134 -0.18 -7.62 0.07
CA ASP A 134 -0.96 -8.66 -0.64
C ASP A 134 -2.16 -8.07 -1.37
N ARG A 135 -2.73 -6.99 -0.84
CA ARG A 135 -3.84 -6.24 -1.42
C ARG A 135 -3.41 -5.27 -2.54
N LEU A 136 -2.11 -5.06 -2.75
CA LEU A 136 -1.55 -4.22 -3.80
C LEU A 136 -1.06 -5.00 -5.03
N VAL A 137 -1.25 -6.31 -5.08
CA VAL A 137 -0.90 -7.12 -6.27
C VAL A 137 -1.60 -6.63 -7.54
N CYS A 138 -2.81 -6.07 -7.41
CA CYS A 138 -3.57 -5.44 -8.50
C CYS A 138 -2.87 -4.23 -9.11
N MET A 139 -1.95 -3.59 -8.41
CA MET A 139 -1.22 -2.44 -8.92
C MET A 139 -0.22 -2.83 -10.04
N ASN A 140 0.10 -4.12 -10.15
CA ASN A 140 1.02 -4.66 -11.15
C ASN A 140 0.24 -5.21 -12.37
N GLY A 141 -0.48 -4.35 -13.10
CA GLY A 141 -1.22 -4.76 -14.30
C GLY A 141 -2.63 -5.29 -14.02
N GLY A 142 -3.25 -4.86 -12.92
CA GLY A 142 -4.64 -5.17 -12.65
C GLY A 142 -5.57 -4.48 -13.65
N ASN A 143 -6.78 -5.02 -13.79
CA ASN A 143 -7.78 -4.48 -14.70
C ASN A 143 -8.21 -3.08 -14.23
N PRO A 144 -8.10 -2.03 -15.08
CA PRO A 144 -8.52 -0.68 -14.71
C PRO A 144 -10.04 -0.47 -14.75
N ASP A 145 -10.80 -1.37 -15.38
CA ASP A 145 -12.24 -1.24 -15.55
C ASP A 145 -12.96 -2.57 -15.26
N GLU A 146 -13.60 -2.60 -14.11
CA GLU A 146 -14.40 -3.72 -13.62
C GLU A 146 -15.57 -4.11 -14.55
N SER A 147 -16.12 -3.17 -15.32
CA SER A 147 -17.27 -3.42 -16.18
C SER A 147 -16.95 -4.37 -17.34
N LEU A 148 -15.67 -4.51 -17.70
CA LEU A 148 -15.18 -5.41 -18.74
C LEU A 148 -15.36 -6.90 -18.40
N ILE A 149 -15.56 -7.21 -17.11
CA ILE A 149 -15.63 -8.58 -16.60
C ILE A 149 -16.87 -8.84 -15.73
N ASP A 150 -17.88 -7.96 -15.82
CA ASP A 150 -19.10 -8.05 -15.00
C ASP A 150 -18.78 -8.32 -13.51
N HIS A 151 -17.98 -7.43 -12.91
CA HIS A 151 -17.48 -7.50 -11.53
C HIS A 151 -16.47 -8.62 -11.26
N LYS A 152 -16.95 -9.85 -11.08
CA LYS A 152 -16.14 -11.02 -10.69
C LYS A 152 -16.45 -12.26 -11.53
N ASN A 153 -16.84 -12.07 -12.78
CA ASN A 153 -17.04 -13.18 -13.72
C ASN A 153 -15.67 -13.76 -14.16
N PRO A 154 -15.33 -15.00 -13.79
CA PRO A 154 -14.03 -15.57 -14.09
C PRO A 154 -13.87 -15.89 -15.58
N GLU A 155 -14.93 -16.35 -16.26
CA GLU A 155 -14.87 -16.67 -17.69
C GLU A 155 -14.57 -15.45 -18.55
N MET A 156 -15.22 -14.31 -18.24
CA MET A 156 -14.97 -13.05 -18.94
C MET A 156 -13.57 -12.51 -18.68
N ALA A 157 -13.08 -12.59 -17.44
CA ALA A 157 -11.72 -12.16 -17.09
C ALA A 157 -10.66 -12.98 -17.83
N MET A 158 -10.79 -14.31 -17.82
CA MET A 158 -9.88 -15.20 -18.56
C MET A 158 -9.91 -14.90 -20.06
N ALA A 159 -11.10 -14.67 -20.64
CA ALA A 159 -11.21 -14.30 -22.04
C ALA A 159 -10.52 -12.97 -22.34
N LEU A 160 -10.72 -11.95 -21.50
CA LEU A 160 -10.12 -10.62 -21.64
C LEU A 160 -8.59 -10.69 -21.60
N GLU A 161 -8.01 -11.47 -20.69
CA GLU A 161 -6.54 -11.61 -20.56
C GLU A 161 -5.88 -12.20 -21.82
N HIS A 162 -6.64 -12.93 -22.65
CA HIS A 162 -6.18 -13.45 -23.94
C HIS A 162 -6.42 -12.50 -25.13
N MET A 163 -7.06 -11.35 -24.91
CA MET A 163 -7.32 -10.37 -25.97
C MET A 163 -6.09 -9.48 -26.20
N PRO A 164 -5.77 -9.09 -27.46
CA PRO A 164 -4.67 -8.16 -27.75
C PRO A 164 -4.80 -6.80 -27.05
N GLU A 165 -6.02 -6.37 -26.75
CA GLU A 165 -6.31 -5.14 -26.03
C GLU A 165 -5.79 -5.17 -24.59
N TRP A 166 -5.64 -6.36 -23.99
CA TRP A 166 -5.17 -6.52 -22.61
C TRP A 166 -3.76 -5.97 -22.41
N GLU A 167 -2.87 -6.11 -23.40
CA GLU A 167 -1.51 -5.54 -23.34
C GLU A 167 -1.52 -4.01 -23.15
N LYS A 168 -2.57 -3.34 -23.63
CA LYS A 168 -2.74 -1.89 -23.50
C LYS A 168 -3.45 -1.50 -22.21
N LEU A 169 -4.27 -2.38 -21.65
CA LEU A 169 -5.05 -2.15 -20.43
C LEU A 169 -4.24 -2.48 -19.17
N SER A 170 -3.46 -3.56 -19.20
CA SER A 170 -2.67 -4.08 -18.08
C SER A 170 -1.41 -3.26 -17.83
N LEU A 171 -1.58 -2.07 -17.27
CA LEU A 171 -0.48 -1.17 -16.96
C LEU A 171 0.11 -1.44 -15.58
N ASN A 172 1.43 -1.51 -15.49
CA ASN A 172 2.12 -1.60 -14.22
C ASN A 172 2.21 -0.20 -13.58
N HIS A 173 1.39 0.07 -12.58
CA HIS A 173 1.38 1.37 -11.87
C HIS A 173 2.63 1.60 -11.01
N LEU A 174 3.49 0.60 -10.85
CA LEU A 174 4.82 0.71 -10.24
C LEU A 174 5.94 0.97 -11.25
N GLU A 175 5.66 0.95 -12.55
CA GLU A 175 6.69 1.16 -13.57
C GLU A 175 7.36 2.52 -13.39
N GLY A 176 8.71 2.53 -13.42
CA GLY A 176 9.51 3.73 -13.17
C GLY A 176 9.64 4.15 -11.70
N ARG A 177 8.97 3.46 -10.75
CA ARG A 177 9.12 3.72 -9.31
C ARG A 177 10.31 2.95 -8.75
N THR A 178 11.08 3.58 -7.87
CA THR A 178 12.22 2.96 -7.18
C THR A 178 11.84 2.64 -5.73
N ALA A 179 12.09 1.42 -5.28
CA ALA A 179 11.91 1.01 -3.90
C ALA A 179 13.28 0.81 -3.22
N ALA A 180 13.43 1.30 -1.99
CA ALA A 180 14.61 1.08 -1.17
C ALA A 180 14.20 0.65 0.24
N THR A 181 14.90 -0.34 0.80
CA THR A 181 14.71 -0.78 2.18
C THR A 181 15.83 -0.21 3.06
N ALA A 182 15.45 0.61 4.05
CA ALA A 182 16.39 1.08 5.07
C ALA A 182 16.37 0.10 6.26
N PRO A 183 17.50 -0.56 6.61
CA PRO A 183 17.54 -1.45 7.76
C PRO A 183 17.37 -0.64 9.06
N THR A 184 16.37 -1.01 9.88
CA THR A 184 16.28 -0.50 11.24
C THR A 184 17.38 -1.13 12.09
N VAL A 185 18.33 -0.30 12.56
CA VAL A 185 19.32 -0.54 13.61
C VAL A 185 19.44 -2.01 14.04
N THR A 186 20.44 -2.71 13.51
CA THR A 186 20.88 -3.99 14.06
C THR A 186 21.30 -3.78 15.51
N LYS A 187 20.93 -4.73 16.39
CA LYS A 187 21.44 -4.77 17.76
C LYS A 187 22.98 -4.65 17.68
N PRO A 188 23.63 -3.70 18.37
CA PRO A 188 25.08 -3.67 18.40
C PRO A 188 25.60 -5.03 18.90
N PRO A 189 26.73 -5.51 18.38
CA PRO A 189 27.29 -6.79 18.79
C PRO A 189 27.41 -6.82 20.31
N ALA A 190 27.04 -7.95 20.92
CA ALA A 190 27.21 -8.12 22.35
C ALA A 190 28.69 -7.95 22.68
N THR A 191 29.03 -6.93 23.47
CA THR A 191 30.36 -6.82 24.06
C THR A 191 30.59 -8.06 24.93
N PRO A 192 31.70 -8.80 24.74
CA PRO A 192 32.05 -9.88 25.65
C PRO A 192 32.10 -9.31 27.07
N GLY A 193 31.40 -9.96 28.01
CA GLY A 193 31.55 -9.62 29.42
C GLY A 193 32.99 -9.88 29.89
N PRO A 194 33.45 -9.21 30.97
CA PRO A 194 34.76 -9.51 31.53
C PRO A 194 34.84 -10.98 31.93
N MET A 195 35.95 -11.63 31.58
CA MET A 195 36.32 -12.97 32.05
C MET A 195 36.58 -12.97 33.56
#